data_AF-A0A9Q1MZN6-F1
#
_entry.id   AF-A0A9Q1MZN6-F1
#
_cell.length_a   1.000
_cell.length_b   1.000
_cell.length_c   1.000
_cell.angle_alpha   90.00
_cell.angle_beta   90.00
_cell.angle_gamma   90.00
#
_symmetry.space_group_name_H-M   'P 1'
#
loop_
_entity.id
_entity.type
_entity.pdbx_description
1 polymer ?
#
loop_
_entity_poly.entity_id
_entity_poly.type
_entity_poly.pdbx_seq_one_letter_code
_entity_poly.pdbx_strand_id
1 'polypeptide(L)'
;MSKFSKQMECSAGYLNITPLLDLNYLEDSAGGADVTVGILPKMDKVTLLQMDAKLPIDIFENVMQLAVEGCKEVESYIRKILLENAKMLEIRRGV
;
A
#
# COMPACT_ATOMS: atom_id res chain seq x y z
N MET A 1 -16.61 -18.86 -1.14
CA MET A 1 -16.08 -17.60 -1.72
C MET A 1 -15.15 -16.84 -0.73
N SER A 2 -14.32 -17.54 0.06
CA SER A 2 -13.55 -16.93 1.18
C SER A 2 -12.01 -16.94 1.01
N LYS A 3 -11.46 -17.35 -0.13
CA LYS A 3 -10.01 -17.65 -0.28
C LYS A 3 -9.13 -16.57 -0.95
N PHE A 4 -9.63 -15.38 -1.22
CA PHE A 4 -8.76 -14.26 -1.66
C PHE A 4 -8.40 -13.38 -0.46
N SER A 5 -7.33 -13.76 0.24
CA SER A 5 -6.52 -12.89 1.09
C SER A 5 -5.52 -12.17 0.16
N LYS A 6 -5.98 -11.10 -0.48
CA LYS A 6 -5.12 -10.28 -1.34
C LYS A 6 -4.22 -9.44 -0.45
N GLN A 7 -2.91 -9.59 -0.65
CA GLN A 7 -1.90 -8.71 -0.11
C GLN A 7 -1.94 -7.38 -0.87
N MET A 8 -1.77 -6.27 -0.15
CA MET A 8 -1.58 -4.94 -0.72
C MET A 8 -0.23 -4.42 -0.25
N GLU A 9 0.45 -3.70 -1.13
CA GLU A 9 1.77 -3.16 -0.87
C GLU A 9 1.78 -1.68 -1.27
N CYS A 10 2.33 -0.83 -0.41
CA CYS A 10 2.57 0.57 -0.71
C CYS A 10 3.95 0.96 -0.20
N SER A 11 4.59 1.87 -0.93
CA SER A 11 5.79 2.56 -0.49
C SER A 11 5.40 3.90 0.14
N ALA A 12 6.15 4.30 1.16
CA ALA A 12 6.18 5.66 1.65
C ALA A 12 7.63 6.06 1.89
N GLY A 13 7.93 7.33 1.65
CA GLY A 13 9.26 7.86 1.86
C GLY A 13 9.32 9.06 2.78
N TYR A 14 10.54 9.48 3.06
CA TYR A 14 10.82 10.69 3.84
C TYR A 14 11.81 11.57 3.09
N LEU A 15 11.32 12.73 2.65
CA LEU A 15 12.08 13.69 1.86
C LEU A 15 11.81 15.11 2.38
N ASN A 16 12.87 15.92 2.55
CA ASN A 16 12.77 17.30 3.03
C ASN A 16 11.90 17.47 4.29
N ILE A 17 12.11 16.61 5.29
CA ILE A 17 11.38 16.65 6.58
C ILE A 17 9.88 16.28 6.44
N THR A 18 9.48 15.75 5.30
CA THR A 18 8.07 15.45 4.98
C THR A 18 7.92 13.97 4.64
N PRO A 19 7.01 13.24 5.30
CA PRO A 19 6.64 11.90 4.88
C PRO A 19 5.74 11.98 3.64
N LEU A 20 6.06 11.18 2.62
CA LEU A 20 5.36 11.14 1.33
C LEU A 20 4.84 9.72 1.10
N LEU A 21 3.61 9.60 0.63
CA LEU A 21 3.02 8.31 0.25
C LEU A 21 3.18 8.10 -1.26
N ASP A 22 3.57 6.89 -1.66
CA ASP A 22 3.71 6.46 -3.05
C ASP A 22 4.67 7.35 -3.85
N LEU A 23 5.97 7.19 -3.57
CA LEU A 23 7.02 7.99 -4.19
C LEU A 23 7.04 7.81 -5.71
N ASN A 24 7.22 8.91 -6.43
CA ASN A 24 7.58 8.84 -7.84
C ASN A 24 9.09 8.66 -8.04
N TYR A 25 9.51 8.36 -9.27
CA TYR A 25 10.91 8.11 -9.62
C TYR A 25 11.87 9.24 -9.20
N LEU A 26 11.46 10.51 -9.30
CA LEU A 26 12.32 11.65 -8.96
C LEU A 26 12.49 11.80 -7.44
N GLU A 27 11.42 11.53 -6.68
CA GLU A 27 11.44 11.58 -5.22
C GLU A 27 12.26 10.44 -4.63
N ASP A 28 12.10 9.23 -5.17
CA ASP A 28 12.91 8.06 -4.80
C ASP A 28 14.40 8.29 -5.12
N SER A 29 14.68 8.84 -6.31
CA SER A 29 16.04 9.18 -6.74
C SER A 29 16.68 10.35 -5.98
N ALA A 30 15.91 11.10 -5.17
CA ALA A 30 16.42 12.23 -4.40
C ALA A 30 17.27 11.82 -3.19
N GLY A 31 17.39 10.51 -2.92
CA GLY A 31 18.19 9.97 -1.81
C GLY A 31 17.51 10.10 -0.45
N GLY A 32 16.18 10.28 -0.45
CA GLY A 32 15.35 10.16 0.74
C GLY A 32 15.27 8.71 1.22
N ALA A 33 14.67 8.51 2.39
CA ALA A 33 14.40 7.15 2.85
C ALA A 33 13.16 6.60 2.15
N ASP A 34 13.21 5.34 1.70
CA ASP A 34 12.06 4.59 1.22
C ASP A 34 11.73 3.43 2.18
N VAL A 35 10.44 3.26 2.47
CA VAL A 35 9.88 2.20 3.29
C VAL A 35 8.70 1.57 2.53
N THR A 36 8.85 0.32 2.14
CA THR A 36 7.79 -0.48 1.50
C THR A 36 7.15 -1.41 2.52
N VAL A 37 5.82 -1.35 2.63
CA VAL A 37 5.03 -2.18 3.53
C VAL A 37 4.02 -3.00 2.74
N GLY A 38 4.02 -4.31 2.95
CA GLY A 38 2.97 -5.21 2.51
C GLY A 38 2.07 -5.61 3.66
N ILE A 39 0.76 -5.51 3.47
CA ILE A 39 -0.24 -5.87 4.47
C ILE A 39 -1.27 -6.86 3.92
N LEU A 40 -1.87 -7.62 4.84
CA LEU A 40 -3.13 -8.33 4.66
C LEU A 40 -4.25 -7.50 5.28
N PRO A 41 -5.00 -6.69 4.50
CA PRO A 41 -5.91 -5.68 5.04
C PRO A 41 -7.01 -6.26 5.93
N LYS A 42 -7.48 -7.48 5.62
CA LYS A 42 -8.51 -8.18 6.40
C LYS A 42 -8.06 -8.62 7.80
N MET A 43 -6.76 -8.83 7.98
CA MET A 43 -6.18 -9.34 9.23
C MET A 43 -5.38 -8.27 9.96
N ASP A 44 -5.22 -7.09 9.36
CA ASP A 44 -4.36 -6.00 9.82
C ASP A 44 -2.94 -6.49 10.18
N LYS A 45 -2.40 -7.41 9.35
CA LYS A 45 -1.08 -7.99 9.54
C LYS A 45 -0.14 -7.52 8.45
N VAL A 46 1.05 -7.07 8.87
CA VAL A 46 2.17 -6.81 7.98
C VAL A 46 2.77 -8.15 7.54
N THR A 47 2.90 -8.35 6.24
CA THR A 47 3.51 -9.53 5.59
C THR A 47 4.86 -9.24 4.99
N LEU A 48 5.13 -7.98 4.64
CA LEU A 48 6.38 -7.52 4.07
C LEU A 48 6.74 -6.17 4.69
N LEU A 49 8.00 -5.99 5.04
CA LEU A 49 8.57 -4.70 5.42
C LEU A 49 9.97 -4.63 4.81
N GLN A 50 10.19 -3.64 3.96
CA GLN A 50 11.48 -3.35 3.35
C GLN A 50 11.80 -1.87 3.54
N MET A 51 13.06 -1.55 3.79
CA MET A 51 13.52 -0.17 3.95
C MET A 51 14.93 -0.07 3.38
N ASP A 52 15.17 0.93 2.54
CA ASP A 52 16.48 1.19 1.91
C ASP A 52 17.08 2.53 2.34
N ALA A 53 17.12 2.79 3.65
CA ALA A 53 17.80 3.93 4.25
C ALA A 53 17.84 3.79 5.77
N LYS A 54 18.60 4.67 6.44
CA LYS A 54 18.54 4.82 7.90
C LYS A 54 17.56 5.92 8.27
N LEU A 55 16.59 5.57 9.11
CA LEU A 55 15.66 6.52 9.72
C LEU A 55 15.73 6.43 11.24
N PRO A 56 15.61 7.56 11.96
CA PRO A 56 15.21 7.58 13.36
C PRO A 56 13.91 6.80 13.57
N ILE A 57 13.79 6.10 14.70
CA ILE A 57 12.68 5.18 14.96
C ILE A 57 11.32 5.88 14.96
N ASP A 58 11.26 7.10 15.48
CA ASP A 58 10.08 7.97 15.50
C ASP A 58 9.62 8.35 14.09
N ILE A 59 10.56 8.64 13.19
CA ILE A 59 10.24 8.95 11.79
C ILE A 59 9.83 7.68 11.05
N PHE A 60 10.52 6.57 11.30
CA PHE A 60 10.19 5.28 10.71
C PHE A 60 8.76 4.86 11.04
N GLU A 61 8.33 4.96 12.31
CA GLU A 61 6.96 4.62 12.72
C GLU A 61 5.92 5.47 11.98
N ASN A 62 6.17 6.77 11.82
CA ASN A 62 5.29 7.67 11.08
C ASN A 62 5.20 7.31 9.59
N VAL A 63 6.33 7.03 8.93
CA VAL A 63 6.37 6.67 7.50
C VAL A 63 5.75 5.30 7.26
N MET A 64 6.04 4.32 8.13
CA MET A 64 5.44 2.99 8.06
C MET A 64 3.92 3.06 8.22
N GLN A 65 3.42 3.85 9.18
CA GLN A 65 1.99 4.04 9.39
C GLN A 65 1.33 4.68 8.17
N LEU A 66 1.99 5.67 7.54
CA LEU A 66 1.53 6.29 6.31
C LEU A 66 1.40 5.26 5.16
N ALA A 67 2.40 4.38 4.98
CA ALA A 67 2.33 3.30 3.99
C ALA A 67 1.18 2.32 4.26
N VAL A 68 0.96 1.95 5.53
CA VAL A 68 -0.15 1.06 5.94
C VAL A 68 -1.52 1.71 5.63
N GLU A 69 -1.68 2.99 5.91
CA GLU A 69 -2.91 3.73 5.60
C GLU A 69 -3.13 3.82 4.09
N GLY A 70 -2.08 4.10 3.31
CA GLY A 70 -2.13 4.05 1.86
C GLY A 70 -2.58 2.69 1.32
N CYS A 71 -2.04 1.59 1.85
CA CYS A 71 -2.47 0.24 1.48
C CYS A 71 -3.96 -0.01 1.74
N LYS A 72 -4.51 0.52 2.85
CA LYS A 72 -5.93 0.37 3.21
C LYS A 72 -6.84 1.14 2.24
N GLU A 73 -6.45 2.36 1.86
CA GLU A 73 -7.19 3.16 0.88
C GLU A 73 -7.17 2.51 -0.51
N VAL A 74 -6.01 2.03 -0.96
CA VAL A 74 -5.86 1.31 -2.22
C VAL A 74 -6.67 0.01 -2.23
N GLU A 75 -6.70 -0.74 -1.13
CA GLU A 75 -7.54 -1.95 -1.02
C GLU A 75 -9.02 -1.63 -1.22
N SER A 76 -9.51 -0.59 -0.55
CA SER A 76 -10.91 -0.16 -0.64
C SER A 76 -11.29 0.19 -2.08
N TYR A 77 -10.43 0.97 -2.75
CA TYR A 77 -10.63 1.37 -4.14
C TYR A 77 -10.62 0.15 -5.09
N ILE A 78 -9.57 -0.68 -5.03
CA ILE A 78 -9.45 -1.88 -5.88
C ILE A 78 -10.62 -2.84 -5.62
N ARG A 79 -11.03 -3.02 -4.37
CA ARG A 79 -12.15 -3.88 -3.99
C ARG A 79 -13.46 -3.40 -4.62
N LYS A 80 -13.73 -2.10 -4.60
CA LYS A 80 -14.91 -1.52 -5.25
C LYS A 80 -14.93 -1.82 -6.75
N ILE A 81 -13.85 -1.49 -7.46
CA ILE A 81 -13.74 -1.71 -8.91
C ILE A 81 -13.81 -3.20 -9.27
N LEU A 82 -13.20 -4.06 -8.47
CA LEU A 82 -13.25 -5.50 -8.68
C LEU A 82 -14.68 -6.05 -8.58
N LEU A 83 -15.47 -5.59 -7.61
CA LEU A 83 -16.86 -6.00 -7.44
C LEU A 83 -17.75 -5.50 -8.57
N GLU A 84 -17.56 -4.26 -9.02
CA GLU A 84 -18.26 -3.70 -10.18
C GLU A 84 -17.97 -4.51 -11.44
N ASN A 85 -16.70 -4.77 -11.73
CA ASN A 85 -16.28 -5.57 -12.88
C ASN A 85 -16.77 -7.01 -12.81
N ALA A 86 -16.76 -7.63 -11.63
CA ALA A 86 -17.26 -8.99 -11.45
C ALA A 86 -18.76 -9.10 -11.79
N LYS A 87 -19.58 -8.14 -11.35
CA LYS A 87 -21.01 -8.06 -11.69
C LYS A 87 -21.24 -7.86 -13.19
N MET A 88 -20.45 -6.98 -13.81
CA MET A 88 -20.53 -6.76 -15.26
C MET A 88 -20.18 -8.02 -16.06
N LEU A 89 -19.22 -8.82 -15.57
CA LEU A 89 -18.85 -10.09 -16.18
C LEU A 89 -19.94 -11.16 -16.04
N GLU A 90 -20.63 -11.22 -14.89
CA GLU A 90 -21.76 -12.10 -14.66
C GLU A 90 -22.89 -11.81 -15.66
N ILE A 91 -23.29 -10.54 -15.79
CA ILE A 91 -24.30 -10.08 -16.76
C ILE A 91 -23.91 -10.46 -18.20
N ARG A 92 -22.64 -10.24 -18.60
CA ARG A 92 -22.16 -10.55 -19.95
C ARG A 92 -22.11 -12.05 -20.25
N ARG A 93 -21.91 -12.89 -19.23
CA ARG A 93 -21.83 -14.35 -19.38
C ARG A 93 -23.20 -15.02 -19.34
N GLY A 94 -24.27 -14.30 -19.04
CA GLY A 94 -25.63 -14.83 -19.04
C GLY A 94 -25.86 -15.91 -17.99
N VAL A 95 -25.08 -15.88 -16.90
CA VAL A 95 -25.24 -16.74 -15.72
C VAL A 95 -25.97 -15.95 -14.64
#